data_AF-A0A949RQR1-F1
#
_entry.id   AF-A0A949RQR1-F1
#
_cell.length_a   1.000
_cell.length_b   1.000
_cell.length_c   1.000
_cell.angle_alpha   90.00
_cell.angle_beta   90.00
_cell.angle_gamma   90.00
#
_symmetry.space_group_name_H-M   'P 1'
#
loop_
_entity.id
_entity.type
_entity.pdbx_description
1 polymer ?
#
loop_
_entity_poly.entity_id
_entity_poly.type
_entity_poly.pdbx_seq_one_letter_code
_entity_poly.pdbx_strand_id
1 'polypeptide(L)'
;MKGMPVTALLLAITAATLNTESVLRGGCDAGEEQIAVLPAGQRVEVRSALSGSGGSCYKVVADLGGKQVSGYVPSKAVAGAGAFEEARRSARDIGGAAGAPEAKAATAAAVVKAGRDHPATRAWRLIEANQPAEALRLLEQDLRRYPVDPYLHAVAGMAFYRMDNLEQAMLHWKESIAIEPNPGIEAMIRRAERERTADKGSERMVGNRVVLRYERATVPEPLAKSMLQVLDDEYTRISFQLGCRANEKVTAVASSRESYFQATQAAEWSGGLYDGRIHVPVSDSRQVSAETRRTFAHELVHACLHEIGKWPAWLHEGLAQKYSGQTLAPQYRAAIEAMIKTRQAPKLSQLGQNWSRMSTQNARAAYLLALYAAEKLVEEKANTGIGNVLRNPLDFPRVEAELERNLGL
;
A
#
# COMPACT_ATOMS: atom_id res chain seq x y z
N MET A 1 20.25 30.79 -16.14
CA MET A 1 18.77 30.76 -16.16
C MET A 1 18.29 30.07 -17.43
N LYS A 2 17.93 28.79 -17.34
CA LYS A 2 17.14 28.07 -18.35
C LYS A 2 16.09 27.29 -17.56
N GLY A 3 14.82 27.65 -17.74
CA GLY A 3 13.71 27.06 -17.00
C GLY A 3 13.54 25.58 -17.33
N MET A 4 13.42 24.76 -16.30
CA MET A 4 12.93 23.39 -16.44
C MET A 4 11.40 23.44 -16.66
N PRO A 5 10.85 22.58 -17.52
CA PRO A 5 9.41 22.54 -17.73
C PRO A 5 8.76 21.97 -16.48
N VAL A 6 7.84 22.75 -15.89
CA VAL A 6 6.85 22.25 -14.94
C VAL A 6 6.03 21.20 -15.70
N THR A 7 6.33 19.93 -15.47
CA THR A 7 5.54 18.83 -16.02
C THR A 7 4.30 18.74 -15.14
N ALA A 8 3.21 19.38 -15.57
CA ALA A 8 1.92 19.25 -14.94
C ALA A 8 1.53 17.77 -14.94
N LEU A 9 1.59 17.14 -13.77
CA LEU A 9 1.10 15.79 -13.55
C LEU A 9 -0.42 15.85 -13.64
N LEU A 10 -0.97 15.51 -14.82
CA LEU A 10 -2.40 15.50 -15.06
C LEU A 10 -3.09 14.49 -14.14
N LEU A 11 -3.94 14.99 -13.24
CA LEU A 11 -5.13 14.29 -12.76
C LEU A 11 -5.81 13.66 -13.98
N ALA A 12 -5.92 12.34 -14.07
CA ALA A 12 -6.68 11.73 -15.16
C ALA A 12 -8.18 11.76 -14.86
N ILE A 13 -8.72 12.95 -14.57
CA ILE A 13 -10.15 13.23 -14.72
C ILE A 13 -10.38 13.33 -16.23
N THR A 14 -10.48 12.19 -16.87
CA THR A 14 -10.84 12.15 -18.29
C THR A 14 -12.34 12.24 -18.38
N ALA A 15 -12.80 13.36 -18.93
CA ALA A 15 -14.10 13.44 -19.53
C ALA A 15 -14.17 12.38 -20.65
N ALA A 16 -15.10 11.46 -20.50
CA ALA A 16 -15.42 10.43 -21.47
C ALA A 16 -16.93 10.50 -21.75
N THR A 17 -17.39 9.72 -22.72
CA THR A 17 -18.81 9.66 -23.07
C THR A 17 -19.28 8.23 -23.07
N LEU A 18 -20.54 8.02 -22.68
CA LEU A 18 -21.15 6.70 -22.84
C LEU A 18 -21.51 6.45 -24.30
N ASN A 19 -21.06 5.33 -24.88
CA ASN A 19 -21.44 4.94 -26.25
C ASN A 19 -22.78 4.18 -26.29
N THR A 20 -23.24 3.67 -25.15
CA THR A 20 -24.52 2.98 -24.99
C THR A 20 -25.20 3.43 -23.71
N GLU A 21 -26.53 3.35 -23.67
CA GLU A 21 -27.25 3.46 -22.41
C GLU A 21 -26.70 2.44 -21.41
N SER A 22 -26.45 2.89 -20.18
CA SER A 22 -25.77 2.08 -19.18
C SER A 22 -26.39 2.26 -17.81
N VAL A 23 -26.61 1.13 -17.14
CA VAL A 23 -27.02 1.13 -15.74
C VAL A 23 -25.81 1.50 -14.87
N LEU A 24 -25.93 2.59 -14.12
CA LEU A 24 -24.97 3.00 -13.11
C LEU A 24 -25.23 2.23 -11.82
N ARG A 25 -24.26 1.45 -11.37
CA ARG A 25 -24.41 0.54 -10.22
C ARG A 25 -23.56 0.94 -9.02
N GLY A 26 -23.95 0.48 -7.83
CA GLY A 26 -23.16 0.61 -6.59
C GLY A 26 -21.84 -0.14 -6.63
N GLY A 27 -21.74 -1.20 -7.43
CA GLY A 27 -20.53 -1.98 -7.65
C GLY A 27 -20.39 -2.49 -9.09
N CYS A 28 -19.29 -3.19 -9.35
CA CYS A 28 -18.92 -3.64 -10.70
C CYS A 28 -19.74 -4.83 -11.21
N ASP A 29 -20.41 -5.55 -10.30
CA ASP A 29 -21.12 -6.77 -10.61
C ASP A 29 -22.57 -6.49 -11.04
N ALA A 30 -23.12 -7.37 -11.88
CA ALA A 30 -24.45 -7.19 -12.46
C ALA A 30 -25.58 -7.23 -11.41
N GLY A 31 -25.35 -7.85 -10.26
CA GLY A 31 -26.30 -7.95 -9.15
C GLY A 31 -26.28 -6.76 -8.18
N GLU A 32 -25.39 -5.79 -8.39
CA GLU A 32 -25.26 -4.61 -7.53
C GLU A 32 -26.41 -3.64 -7.71
N GLU A 33 -26.70 -2.89 -6.64
CA GLU A 33 -27.77 -1.90 -6.57
C GLU A 33 -27.71 -0.94 -7.77
N GLN A 34 -28.85 -0.73 -8.42
CA GLN A 34 -28.99 0.22 -9.50
C GLN A 34 -29.20 1.63 -8.93
N ILE A 35 -28.20 2.50 -9.14
CA ILE A 35 -28.23 3.89 -8.69
C ILE A 35 -29.00 4.76 -9.69
N ALA A 36 -28.72 4.60 -10.99
CA ALA A 36 -29.34 5.36 -12.06
C ALA A 36 -29.22 4.64 -13.40
N VAL A 37 -29.92 5.14 -14.42
CA VAL A 37 -29.68 4.79 -15.83
C VAL A 37 -29.10 6.02 -16.51
N LEU A 38 -27.93 5.88 -17.13
CA LEU A 38 -27.26 6.94 -17.86
C LEU A 38 -27.53 6.78 -19.35
N PRO A 39 -28.04 7.81 -20.04
CA PRO A 39 -28.34 7.72 -21.46
C PRO A 39 -27.05 7.62 -22.30
N ALA A 40 -27.16 7.07 -23.51
CA ALA A 40 -26.08 7.13 -24.48
C ALA A 40 -25.72 8.60 -24.77
N GLY A 41 -24.44 8.90 -24.93
CA GLY A 41 -23.92 10.27 -25.11
C GLY A 41 -23.71 11.05 -23.81
N GLN A 42 -24.15 10.52 -22.65
CA GLN A 42 -23.90 11.15 -21.35
C GLN A 42 -22.41 11.38 -21.13
N ARG A 43 -22.02 12.62 -20.81
CA ARG A 43 -20.67 12.94 -20.37
C ARG A 43 -20.45 12.39 -18.98
N VAL A 44 -19.34 11.69 -18.81
CA VAL A 44 -18.92 11.06 -17.58
C VAL A 44 -17.48 11.44 -17.28
N GLU A 45 -17.15 11.58 -16.01
CA GLU A 45 -15.77 11.69 -15.55
C GLU A 45 -15.34 10.33 -15.03
N VAL A 46 -14.36 9.70 -15.70
CA VAL A 46 -13.79 8.43 -15.26
C VAL A 46 -12.89 8.68 -14.05
N ARG A 47 -13.12 7.95 -12.95
CA ARG A 47 -12.42 8.13 -11.67
C ARG A 47 -11.56 6.94 -11.25
N SER A 48 -11.92 5.74 -11.69
CA SER A 48 -11.16 4.50 -11.47
C SER A 48 -11.66 3.39 -12.40
N ALA A 49 -10.90 2.29 -12.48
CA ALA A 49 -11.32 1.06 -13.14
C ALA A 49 -11.33 -0.09 -12.13
N LEU A 50 -12.35 -0.94 -12.21
CA LEU A 50 -12.46 -2.18 -11.45
C LEU A 50 -12.68 -3.35 -12.41
N SER A 51 -12.48 -4.56 -11.91
CA SER A 51 -12.83 -5.79 -12.62
C SER A 51 -13.81 -6.58 -11.78
N GLY A 52 -15.02 -6.78 -12.31
CA GLY A 52 -16.07 -7.60 -11.71
C GLY A 52 -16.12 -8.98 -12.34
N SER A 53 -17.06 -9.78 -11.87
CA SER A 53 -17.40 -11.10 -12.40
C SER A 53 -17.82 -11.08 -13.88
N GLY A 54 -18.39 -9.97 -14.35
CA GLY A 54 -18.86 -9.75 -15.73
C GLY A 54 -17.91 -8.98 -16.65
N GLY A 55 -16.68 -8.68 -16.22
CA GLY A 55 -15.68 -7.92 -16.99
C GLY A 55 -15.19 -6.65 -16.29
N SER A 56 -14.38 -5.83 -16.97
CA SER A 56 -13.94 -4.55 -16.43
C SER A 56 -15.05 -3.51 -16.43
N CYS A 57 -15.10 -2.67 -15.41
CA CYS A 57 -15.99 -1.52 -15.27
C CYS A 57 -15.18 -0.27 -14.94
N TYR A 58 -15.76 0.90 -15.23
CA TYR A 58 -15.23 2.19 -14.79
C TYR A 58 -16.12 2.75 -13.69
N LYS A 59 -15.51 3.25 -12.62
CA LYS A 59 -16.19 4.16 -11.71
C LYS A 59 -16.28 5.51 -12.39
N VAL A 60 -17.48 6.02 -12.54
CA VAL A 60 -17.76 7.28 -13.22
C VAL A 60 -18.56 8.21 -12.32
N VAL A 61 -18.35 9.51 -12.52
CA VAL A 61 -19.23 10.56 -12.00
C VAL A 61 -19.94 11.20 -13.18
N ALA A 62 -21.25 11.38 -13.08
CA ALA A 62 -22.08 12.03 -14.10
C ALA A 62 -22.99 13.07 -13.45
N ASP A 63 -23.30 14.14 -14.18
CA ASP A 63 -24.38 15.05 -13.84
C ASP A 63 -25.68 14.57 -14.50
N LEU A 64 -26.69 14.27 -13.69
CA LEU A 64 -28.04 13.98 -14.12
C LEU A 64 -28.99 15.04 -13.56
N GLY A 65 -29.44 15.95 -14.42
CA GLY A 65 -30.44 16.96 -14.05
C GLY A 65 -30.00 17.90 -12.93
N GLY A 66 -28.70 18.27 -12.88
CA GLY A 66 -28.12 19.15 -11.87
C GLY A 66 -27.72 18.45 -10.57
N LYS A 67 -27.75 17.11 -10.55
CA LYS A 67 -27.26 16.30 -9.42
C LYS A 67 -26.12 15.41 -9.87
N GLN A 68 -25.00 15.44 -9.15
CA GLN A 68 -23.94 14.46 -9.36
C GLN A 68 -24.37 13.08 -8.84
N VAL A 69 -24.23 12.09 -9.71
CA VAL A 69 -24.36 10.67 -9.38
C VAL A 69 -23.02 9.98 -9.64
N SER A 70 -22.68 9.01 -8.79
CA SER A 70 -21.44 8.24 -8.89
C SER A 70 -21.75 6.76 -8.80
N GLY A 71 -21.08 5.96 -9.61
CA GLY A 71 -21.21 4.50 -9.60
C GLY A 71 -20.37 3.85 -10.67
N TYR A 72 -20.65 2.59 -10.97
CA TYR A 72 -19.90 1.79 -11.92
C TYR A 72 -20.70 1.53 -13.19
N VAL A 73 -20.03 1.63 -14.34
CA VAL A 73 -20.55 1.24 -15.66
C VAL A 73 -19.59 0.26 -16.33
N PRO A 74 -20.06 -0.66 -17.19
CA PRO A 74 -19.17 -1.55 -17.94
C PRO A 74 -18.14 -0.76 -18.74
N SER A 75 -16.89 -1.21 -18.75
CA SER A 75 -15.79 -0.50 -19.44
C SER A 75 -16.05 -0.32 -20.93
N LYS A 76 -16.65 -1.33 -21.57
CA LYS A 76 -17.09 -1.30 -22.98
C LYS A 76 -18.11 -0.20 -23.29
N ALA A 77 -18.80 0.31 -22.26
CA ALA A 77 -19.81 1.34 -22.41
C ALA A 77 -19.22 2.76 -22.42
N VAL A 78 -17.92 2.91 -22.13
CA VAL A 78 -17.25 4.21 -22.05
C VAL A 78 -16.35 4.41 -23.26
N ALA A 79 -16.72 5.33 -24.15
CA ALA A 79 -15.89 5.80 -25.24
C ALA A 79 -14.97 6.93 -24.78
N GLY A 80 -13.73 6.96 -25.31
CA GLY A 80 -12.76 8.00 -24.97
C GLY A 80 -11.97 7.76 -23.67
N ALA A 81 -12.09 6.58 -23.05
CA ALA A 81 -11.27 6.20 -21.89
C ALA A 81 -9.77 5.95 -22.23
N GLY A 82 -9.34 6.18 -23.48
CA GLY A 82 -7.95 5.92 -23.91
C GLY A 82 -6.90 6.70 -23.11
N ALA A 83 -7.15 7.99 -22.86
CA ALA A 83 -6.26 8.82 -22.03
C ALA A 83 -6.26 8.40 -20.55
N PHE A 84 -7.39 7.90 -20.02
CA PHE A 84 -7.47 7.31 -18.69
C PHE A 84 -6.64 6.03 -18.63
N GLU A 85 -6.77 5.18 -19.65
CA GLU A 85 -6.01 3.95 -19.74
C GLU A 85 -4.52 4.20 -19.91
N GLU A 86 -4.14 5.23 -20.65
CA GLU A 86 -2.76 5.67 -20.88
C GLU A 86 -2.15 6.28 -19.62
N ALA A 87 -2.85 7.17 -18.92
CA ALA A 87 -2.43 7.66 -17.60
C ALA A 87 -2.34 6.52 -16.58
N ARG A 88 -3.32 5.59 -16.59
CA ARG A 88 -3.25 4.35 -15.81
C ARG A 88 -2.08 3.50 -16.25
N ARG A 89 -1.65 3.51 -17.52
CA ARG A 89 -0.46 2.77 -18.02
C ARG A 89 0.83 3.40 -17.52
N SER A 90 0.96 4.71 -17.61
CA SER A 90 2.11 5.45 -17.09
C SER A 90 2.24 5.34 -15.56
N ALA A 91 1.11 5.28 -14.83
CA ALA A 91 1.10 4.99 -13.40
C ALA A 91 1.38 3.51 -13.05
N ARG A 92 1.37 2.58 -14.02
CA ARG A 92 1.75 1.16 -13.83
C ARG A 92 3.25 0.94 -13.84
N ASP A 93 4.02 1.73 -14.58
CA ASP A 93 5.49 1.64 -14.57
C ASP A 93 6.10 2.11 -13.23
N ILE A 94 5.30 2.82 -12.43
CA ILE A 94 5.60 3.25 -11.05
C ILE A 94 4.90 2.31 -10.02
N GLY A 95 4.12 1.33 -10.51
CA GLY A 95 3.09 0.58 -9.79
C GLY A 95 3.59 -0.61 -8.95
N GLY A 96 4.63 -0.39 -8.16
CA GLY A 96 4.96 -1.28 -7.03
C GLY A 96 5.36 -0.43 -5.84
N ALA A 97 4.40 0.14 -5.11
CA ALA A 97 4.63 0.91 -3.89
C ALA A 97 5.88 1.82 -3.94
N ALA A 98 6.21 2.45 -5.07
CA ALA A 98 7.60 2.82 -5.38
C ALA A 98 8.20 3.87 -4.42
N GLY A 99 7.40 4.60 -3.65
CA GLY A 99 7.92 5.55 -2.67
C GLY A 99 8.53 4.91 -1.40
N ALA A 100 7.96 3.82 -0.88
CA ALA A 100 8.34 3.24 0.42
C ALA A 100 9.65 2.40 0.39
N PRO A 101 9.92 1.61 -0.66
CA PRO A 101 11.16 0.88 -0.83
C PRO A 101 12.38 1.79 -0.94
N GLU A 102 12.27 2.94 -1.62
CA GLU A 102 13.39 3.86 -1.84
C GLU A 102 13.94 4.42 -0.52
N ALA A 103 13.04 4.80 0.40
CA ALA A 103 13.35 5.27 1.74
C ALA A 103 14.18 4.30 2.57
N LYS A 104 13.65 3.08 2.66
CA LYS A 104 14.23 1.99 3.42
C LYS A 104 15.52 1.53 2.76
N ALA A 105 15.57 1.45 1.43
CA ALA A 105 16.75 1.03 0.68
C ALA A 105 17.91 2.04 0.81
N ALA A 106 17.63 3.34 0.72
CA ALA A 106 18.64 4.38 0.89
C ALA A 106 19.29 4.34 2.28
N THR A 107 18.47 4.25 3.33
CA THR A 107 18.96 4.18 4.72
C THR A 107 19.66 2.84 4.98
N ALA A 108 19.11 1.72 4.48
CA ALA A 108 19.74 0.41 4.59
C ALA A 108 21.12 0.38 3.90
N ALA A 109 21.24 0.94 2.70
CA ALA A 109 22.51 1.01 1.97
C ALA A 109 23.55 1.83 2.76
N ALA A 110 23.13 2.95 3.37
CA ALA A 110 23.99 3.74 4.24
C ALA A 110 24.46 2.93 5.47
N VAL A 111 23.55 2.27 6.17
CA VAL A 111 23.88 1.46 7.36
C VAL A 111 24.76 0.26 7.03
N VAL A 112 24.54 -0.39 5.88
CA VAL A 112 25.40 -1.49 5.40
C VAL A 112 26.84 -1.01 5.17
N LYS A 113 27.02 0.20 4.64
CA LYS A 113 28.34 0.82 4.44
C LYS A 113 29.07 1.06 5.77
N ALA A 114 28.33 1.41 6.83
CA ALA A 114 28.89 1.66 8.16
C ALA A 114 29.50 0.40 8.83
N GLY A 115 29.05 -0.79 8.42
CA GLY A 115 29.55 -2.07 8.93
C GLY A 115 28.68 -2.69 10.04
N ARG A 116 28.83 -4.01 10.24
CA ARG A 116 27.95 -4.81 11.11
C ARG A 116 28.00 -4.41 12.59
N ASP A 117 29.15 -3.94 13.05
CA ASP A 117 29.41 -3.58 14.44
C ASP A 117 29.11 -2.10 14.75
N HIS A 118 28.70 -1.33 13.73
CA HIS A 118 28.33 0.06 13.89
C HIS A 118 27.07 0.21 14.75
N PRO A 119 27.00 1.17 15.70
CA PRO A 119 25.82 1.34 16.56
C PRO A 119 24.51 1.56 15.76
N ALA A 120 24.60 2.30 14.64
CA ALA A 120 23.49 2.48 13.69
C ALA A 120 22.87 1.16 13.19
N THR A 121 23.67 0.09 13.05
CA THR A 121 23.19 -1.22 12.60
C THR A 121 22.24 -1.85 13.61
N ARG A 122 22.46 -1.65 14.92
CA ARG A 122 21.54 -2.15 15.96
C ARG A 122 20.22 -1.40 15.92
N ALA A 123 20.26 -0.07 15.83
CA ALA A 123 19.05 0.75 15.68
C ALA A 123 18.29 0.42 14.39
N TRP A 124 18.99 0.18 13.29
CA TRP A 124 18.37 -0.22 12.03
C TRP A 124 17.59 -1.54 12.12
N ARG A 125 18.08 -2.53 12.89
CA ARG A 125 17.32 -3.78 13.11
C ARG A 125 15.99 -3.55 13.81
N LEU A 126 15.92 -2.58 14.74
CA LEU A 126 14.66 -2.19 15.38
C LEU A 126 13.72 -1.51 14.40
N ILE A 127 14.25 -0.64 13.52
CA ILE A 127 13.49 -0.10 12.39
C ILE A 127 12.95 -1.24 11.51
N GLU A 128 13.76 -2.23 11.16
CA GLU A 128 13.29 -3.37 10.37
C GLU A 128 12.19 -4.18 11.09
N ALA A 129 12.27 -4.31 12.41
CA ALA A 129 11.29 -4.98 13.27
C ALA A 129 10.10 -4.08 13.69
N ASN A 130 9.87 -2.98 12.96
CA ASN A 130 8.80 -2.00 13.19
C ASN A 130 8.75 -1.42 14.63
N GLN A 131 9.92 -1.14 15.20
CA GLN A 131 10.11 -0.56 16.54
C GLN A 131 10.89 0.78 16.47
N PRO A 132 10.33 1.83 15.84
CA PRO A 132 11.01 3.11 15.71
C PRO A 132 11.23 3.87 17.03
N ALA A 133 10.33 3.78 18.01
CA ALA A 133 10.51 4.47 19.29
C ALA A 133 11.67 3.86 20.09
N GLU A 134 11.77 2.53 20.13
CA GLU A 134 12.91 1.85 20.76
C GLU A 134 14.22 2.11 20.00
N ALA A 135 14.16 2.24 18.67
CA ALA A 135 15.32 2.64 17.87
C ALA A 135 15.82 4.04 18.26
N LEU A 136 14.92 5.03 18.42
CA LEU A 136 15.27 6.37 18.88
C LEU A 136 15.89 6.36 20.28
N ARG A 137 15.34 5.58 21.21
CA ARG A 137 15.89 5.46 22.57
C ARG A 137 17.36 4.99 22.57
N LEU A 138 17.72 4.08 21.66
CA LEU A 138 19.11 3.68 21.47
C LEU A 138 19.93 4.80 20.82
N LEU A 139 19.42 5.39 19.75
CA LEU A 139 20.11 6.44 18.98
C LEU A 139 20.39 7.70 19.82
N GLU A 140 19.53 8.06 20.77
CA GLU A 140 19.77 9.18 21.68
C GLU A 140 21.08 9.04 22.47
N GLN A 141 21.44 7.82 22.88
CA GLN A 141 22.70 7.57 23.59
C GLN A 141 23.88 7.64 22.62
N ASP A 142 23.73 7.05 21.44
CA ASP A 142 24.79 6.99 20.43
C ASP A 142 25.10 8.38 19.84
N LEU A 143 24.07 9.18 19.52
CA LEU A 143 24.20 10.54 18.99
C LEU A 143 24.81 11.50 20.02
N ARG A 144 24.60 11.30 21.33
CA ARG A 144 25.32 12.06 22.36
C ARG A 144 26.83 11.78 22.34
N ARG A 145 27.23 10.55 22.00
CA ARG A 145 28.63 10.13 21.97
C ARG A 145 29.31 10.44 20.63
N TYR A 146 28.57 10.32 19.54
CA TYR A 146 29.03 10.50 18.16
C TYR A 146 28.08 11.46 17.41
N PRO A 147 28.09 12.77 17.76
CA PRO A 147 27.12 13.74 17.24
C PRO A 147 27.33 14.14 15.77
N VAL A 148 28.39 13.66 15.12
CA VAL A 148 28.72 13.95 13.72
C VAL A 148 28.78 12.65 12.89
N ASP A 149 28.00 11.65 13.29
CA ASP A 149 27.91 10.37 12.59
C ASP A 149 26.76 10.36 11.59
N PRO A 150 27.03 10.32 10.27
CA PRO A 150 25.99 10.44 9.26
C PRO A 150 24.99 9.27 9.30
N TYR A 151 25.41 8.09 9.75
CA TYR A 151 24.58 6.88 9.78
C TYR A 151 23.62 6.91 10.97
N LEU A 152 24.05 7.40 12.13
CA LEU A 152 23.15 7.59 13.27
C LEU A 152 22.05 8.60 12.95
N HIS A 153 22.39 9.72 12.32
CA HIS A 153 21.41 10.70 11.85
C HIS A 153 20.47 10.12 10.77
N ALA A 154 21.00 9.30 9.84
CA ALA A 154 20.17 8.65 8.81
C ALA A 154 19.10 7.73 9.42
N VAL A 155 19.48 6.90 10.40
CA VAL A 155 18.55 5.99 11.08
C VAL A 155 17.59 6.74 12.00
N ALA A 156 18.04 7.79 12.70
CA ALA A 156 17.17 8.64 13.52
C ALA A 156 16.09 9.30 12.66
N GLY A 157 16.46 9.83 11.49
CA GLY A 157 15.48 10.39 10.56
C GLY A 157 14.43 9.38 10.11
N MET A 158 14.84 8.13 9.83
CA MET A 158 13.91 7.04 9.49
C MET A 158 12.99 6.69 10.67
N ALA A 159 13.51 6.68 11.89
CA ALA A 159 12.73 6.39 13.08
C ALA A 159 11.64 7.44 13.30
N PHE A 160 12.00 8.73 13.25
CA PHE A 160 11.04 9.83 13.32
C PHE A 160 10.02 9.79 12.18
N TYR A 161 10.45 9.48 10.97
CA TYR A 161 9.56 9.35 9.82
C TYR A 161 8.48 8.28 10.05
N ARG A 162 8.85 7.10 10.56
CA ARG A 162 7.89 6.03 10.88
C ARG A 162 6.96 6.37 12.03
N MET A 163 7.41 7.21 12.96
CA MET A 163 6.59 7.78 14.02
C MET A 163 5.75 8.97 13.55
N ASP A 164 5.77 9.27 12.26
CA ASP A 164 5.02 10.35 11.62
C ASP A 164 5.42 11.76 12.10
N ASN A 165 6.66 11.89 12.58
CA ASN A 165 7.28 13.15 12.94
C ASN A 165 8.19 13.63 11.79
N LEU A 166 7.55 14.17 10.74
CA LEU A 166 8.25 14.58 9.52
C LEU A 166 9.27 15.70 9.75
N GLU A 167 9.02 16.62 10.70
CA GLU A 167 9.94 17.70 11.04
C GLU A 167 11.26 17.16 11.58
N GLN A 168 11.21 16.30 12.59
CA GLN A 168 12.41 15.69 13.17
C GLN A 168 13.10 14.74 12.18
N ALA A 169 12.31 14.04 11.35
CA ALA A 169 12.85 13.20 10.29
C ALA A 169 13.74 14.01 9.33
N MET A 170 13.21 15.12 8.82
CA MET A 170 13.92 16.02 7.93
C MET A 170 15.12 16.69 8.59
N LEU A 171 15.03 17.05 9.88
CA LEU A 171 16.13 17.64 10.63
C LEU A 171 17.34 16.68 10.65
N HIS A 172 17.15 15.45 11.11
CA HIS A 172 18.22 14.46 11.18
C HIS A 172 18.74 14.05 9.80
N TRP A 173 17.87 13.91 8.81
CA TRP A 173 18.33 13.62 7.45
C TRP A 173 19.17 14.76 6.84
N LYS A 174 18.83 16.04 7.13
CA LYS A 174 19.63 17.19 6.71
C LYS A 174 21.00 17.20 7.38
N GLU A 175 21.07 16.87 8.67
CA GLU A 175 22.35 16.69 9.37
C GLU A 175 23.17 15.55 8.75
N SER A 176 22.55 14.41 8.46
CA SER A 176 23.19 13.27 7.80
C SER A 176 23.86 13.66 6.48
N ILE A 177 23.12 14.31 5.56
CA ILE A 177 23.66 14.68 4.25
C ILE A 177 24.63 15.87 4.29
N ALA A 178 24.59 16.69 5.34
CA ALA A 178 25.59 17.74 5.56
C ALA A 178 26.95 17.16 5.95
N ILE A 179 26.97 15.99 6.60
CA ILE A 179 28.18 15.26 6.95
C ILE A 179 28.66 14.40 5.77
N GLU A 180 27.77 13.58 5.20
CA GLU A 180 28.08 12.70 4.06
C GLU A 180 26.95 12.76 3.01
N PRO A 181 27.20 13.32 1.82
CA PRO A 181 26.18 13.41 0.76
C PRO A 181 25.60 12.03 0.39
N ASN A 182 24.28 11.91 0.42
CA ASN A 182 23.56 10.68 0.09
C ASN A 182 22.30 10.99 -0.73
N PRO A 183 22.28 10.69 -2.05
CA PRO A 183 21.13 10.98 -2.92
C PRO A 183 19.83 10.32 -2.49
N GLY A 184 19.92 9.15 -1.83
CA GLY A 184 18.75 8.43 -1.33
C GLY A 184 18.12 9.11 -0.11
N ILE A 185 18.94 9.62 0.82
CA ILE A 185 18.46 10.43 1.96
C ILE A 185 17.92 11.78 1.46
N GLU A 186 18.54 12.38 0.44
CA GLU A 186 18.04 13.60 -0.19
C GLU A 186 16.66 13.38 -0.84
N ALA A 187 16.44 12.24 -1.51
CA ALA A 187 15.13 11.86 -2.01
C ALA A 187 14.09 11.72 -0.89
N MET A 188 14.51 11.26 0.28
CA MET A 188 13.66 11.17 1.47
C MET A 188 13.29 12.52 2.07
N ILE A 189 14.21 13.47 2.11
CA ILE A 189 13.90 14.85 2.50
C ILE A 189 12.85 15.42 1.54
N ARG A 190 13.06 15.30 0.22
CA ARG A 190 12.08 15.77 -0.78
C ARG A 190 10.73 15.09 -0.62
N ARG A 191 10.69 13.80 -0.24
CA ARG A 191 9.46 13.07 0.01
C ARG A 191 8.74 13.61 1.24
N ALA A 192 9.44 13.71 2.39
CA ALA A 192 8.86 14.24 3.61
C ALA A 192 8.36 15.69 3.44
N GLU A 193 9.05 16.50 2.63
CA GLU A 193 8.58 17.84 2.26
C GLU A 193 7.24 17.80 1.50
N ARG A 194 7.11 16.92 0.51
CA ARG A 194 5.84 16.72 -0.21
C ARG A 194 4.73 16.26 0.71
N GLU A 195 5.00 15.26 1.56
CA GLU A 195 4.02 14.76 2.52
C GLU A 195 3.55 15.85 3.47
N ARG A 196 4.48 16.65 4.01
CA ARG A 196 4.13 17.77 4.88
C ARG A 196 3.30 18.84 4.16
N THR A 197 3.60 19.14 2.91
CA THR A 197 2.83 20.11 2.12
C THR A 197 1.44 19.58 1.75
N ALA A 198 1.31 18.28 1.49
CA ALA A 198 0.05 17.63 1.15
C ALA A 198 -0.83 17.36 2.38
N ASP A 199 -0.22 17.15 3.55
CA ASP A 199 -0.94 16.83 4.77
C ASP A 199 -1.65 18.07 5.34
N LYS A 200 -2.97 18.05 5.22
CA LYS A 200 -3.86 19.05 5.82
C LYS A 200 -4.38 18.57 7.20
N GLY A 201 -3.92 17.41 7.66
CA GLY A 201 -4.42 16.72 8.85
C GLY A 201 -3.62 17.06 10.08
N SER A 202 -4.16 17.92 10.94
CA SER A 202 -3.58 18.21 12.26
C SER A 202 -4.16 17.35 13.39
N GLU A 203 -5.26 16.63 13.13
CA GLU A 203 -5.98 15.91 14.16
C GLU A 203 -5.36 14.55 14.42
N ARG A 204 -5.35 14.16 15.69
CA ARG A 204 -4.78 12.90 16.15
C ARG A 204 -5.69 12.22 17.16
N MET A 205 -5.99 10.96 16.94
CA MET A 205 -6.62 10.07 17.90
C MET A 205 -5.71 8.89 18.22
N VAL A 206 -5.71 8.47 19.48
CA VAL A 206 -4.89 7.35 19.96
C VAL A 206 -5.81 6.23 20.38
N GLY A 207 -5.69 5.09 19.70
CA GLY A 207 -6.37 3.85 20.05
C GLY A 207 -5.46 2.92 20.84
N ASN A 208 -5.83 1.65 20.90
CA ASN A 208 -5.09 0.63 21.63
C ASN A 208 -3.82 0.21 20.90
N ARG A 209 -3.90 0.00 19.59
CA ARG A 209 -2.80 -0.47 18.73
C ARG A 209 -2.46 0.50 17.61
N VAL A 210 -3.35 1.46 17.35
CA VAL A 210 -3.18 2.42 16.27
C VAL A 210 -3.21 3.87 16.76
N VAL A 211 -2.42 4.72 16.13
CA VAL A 211 -2.53 6.18 16.20
C VAL A 211 -3.09 6.65 14.86
N LEU A 212 -4.27 7.25 14.86
CA LEU A 212 -4.91 7.77 13.65
C LEU A 212 -4.67 9.28 13.55
N ARG A 213 -3.95 9.72 12.51
CA ARG A 213 -3.92 11.11 12.06
C ARG A 213 -4.94 11.31 10.94
N TYR A 214 -5.70 12.40 10.97
CA TYR A 214 -6.72 12.64 9.96
C TYR A 214 -6.98 14.11 9.65
N GLU A 215 -7.48 14.35 8.43
CA GLU A 215 -7.97 15.66 7.99
C GLU A 215 -9.41 15.87 8.44
N ARG A 216 -9.67 16.74 9.43
CA ARG A 216 -11.04 16.97 9.97
C ARG A 216 -12.07 17.34 8.89
N ALA A 217 -11.64 18.09 7.86
CA ALA A 217 -12.49 18.49 6.75
C ALA A 217 -12.94 17.29 5.87
N THR A 218 -12.11 16.26 5.77
CA THR A 218 -12.37 15.04 4.99
C THR A 218 -13.02 13.95 5.86
N VAL A 219 -12.56 13.83 7.09
CA VAL A 219 -12.91 12.78 8.06
C VAL A 219 -13.47 13.44 9.32
N PRO A 220 -14.81 13.58 9.43
CA PRO A 220 -15.43 14.09 10.64
C PRO A 220 -15.09 13.24 11.87
N GLU A 221 -15.08 13.85 13.06
CA GLU A 221 -14.70 13.16 14.30
C GLU A 221 -15.45 11.82 14.55
N PRO A 222 -16.77 11.70 14.31
CA PRO A 222 -17.47 10.42 14.47
C PRO A 222 -16.97 9.32 13.51
N LEU A 223 -16.63 9.71 12.27
CA LEU A 223 -16.03 8.78 11.31
C LEU A 223 -14.62 8.38 11.75
N ALA A 224 -13.81 9.34 12.21
CA ALA A 224 -12.46 9.07 12.71
C ALA A 224 -12.47 8.06 13.89
N LYS A 225 -13.40 8.23 14.85
CA LYS A 225 -13.60 7.26 15.94
C LYS A 225 -13.96 5.87 15.42
N SER A 226 -14.86 5.80 14.44
CA SER A 226 -15.25 4.53 13.82
C SER A 226 -14.09 3.87 13.07
N MET A 227 -13.28 4.65 12.34
CA MET A 227 -12.09 4.18 11.64
C MET A 227 -11.06 3.63 12.62
N LEU A 228 -10.79 4.35 13.72
CA LEU A 228 -9.85 3.93 14.75
C LEU A 228 -10.29 2.62 15.41
N GLN A 229 -11.58 2.48 15.71
CA GLN A 229 -12.13 1.22 16.25
C GLN A 229 -11.94 0.06 15.27
N VAL A 230 -12.28 0.23 13.99
CA VAL A 230 -12.08 -0.81 12.97
C VAL A 230 -10.60 -1.17 12.84
N LEU A 231 -9.70 -0.18 12.85
CA LEU A 231 -8.26 -0.42 12.80
C LEU A 231 -7.76 -1.25 13.99
N ASP A 232 -8.20 -0.94 15.22
CA ASP A 232 -7.84 -1.70 16.42
C ASP A 232 -8.43 -3.13 16.41
N ASP A 233 -9.67 -3.30 15.95
CA ASP A 233 -10.34 -4.60 15.83
C ASP A 233 -9.63 -5.48 14.79
N GLU A 234 -9.32 -4.93 13.61
CA GLU A 234 -8.60 -5.62 12.55
C GLU A 234 -7.15 -5.95 12.97
N TYR A 235 -6.49 -5.03 13.69
CA TYR A 235 -5.16 -5.30 14.24
C TYR A 235 -5.23 -6.51 15.19
N THR A 236 -6.21 -6.54 16.10
CA THR A 236 -6.39 -7.62 17.07
C THR A 236 -6.63 -8.96 16.36
N ARG A 237 -7.51 -8.97 15.35
CA ARG A 237 -7.78 -10.17 14.55
C ARG A 237 -6.54 -10.66 13.81
N ILE A 238 -5.82 -9.77 13.11
CA ILE A 238 -4.66 -10.13 12.29
C ILE A 238 -3.50 -10.58 13.18
N SER A 239 -3.24 -9.89 14.29
CA SER A 239 -2.19 -10.28 15.23
C SER A 239 -2.44 -11.66 15.85
N PHE A 240 -3.69 -11.99 16.15
CA PHE A 240 -4.05 -13.35 16.59
C PHE A 240 -3.79 -14.40 15.51
N GLN A 241 -4.13 -14.10 14.25
CA GLN A 241 -4.00 -15.06 13.14
C GLN A 241 -2.55 -15.28 12.68
N LEU A 242 -1.73 -14.23 12.69
CA LEU A 242 -0.37 -14.24 12.13
C LEU A 242 0.73 -14.27 13.20
N GLY A 243 0.43 -13.83 14.42
CA GLY A 243 1.35 -13.90 15.57
C GLY A 243 2.28 -12.70 15.76
N CYS A 244 2.01 -11.53 15.17
CA CYS A 244 2.73 -10.30 15.51
C CYS A 244 2.37 -9.80 16.91
N ARG A 245 3.30 -9.08 17.56
CA ARG A 245 3.25 -8.81 19.01
C ARG A 245 2.78 -7.41 19.35
N ALA A 246 2.74 -6.48 18.39
CA ALA A 246 2.38 -5.08 18.61
C ALA A 246 3.29 -4.37 19.59
N ASN A 247 4.60 -4.47 19.39
CA ASN A 247 5.58 -3.85 20.29
C ASN A 247 5.42 -2.32 20.36
N GLU A 248 4.93 -1.71 19.27
CA GLU A 248 4.63 -0.28 19.18
C GLU A 248 3.29 -0.05 18.46
N LYS A 249 2.70 1.14 18.63
CA LYS A 249 1.48 1.51 17.92
C LYS A 249 1.80 1.79 16.45
N VAL A 250 0.96 1.29 15.54
CA VAL A 250 1.06 1.62 14.12
C VAL A 250 0.42 2.98 13.88
N THR A 251 1.08 3.86 13.12
CA THR A 251 0.47 5.11 12.68
C THR A 251 -0.36 4.88 11.42
N ALA A 252 -1.60 5.35 11.42
CA ALA A 252 -2.48 5.42 10.27
C ALA A 252 -2.79 6.87 9.92
N VAL A 253 -2.75 7.22 8.64
CA VAL A 253 -3.01 8.55 8.10
C VAL A 253 -4.20 8.45 7.16
N ALA A 254 -5.31 9.05 7.57
CA ALA A 254 -6.54 9.12 6.80
C ALA A 254 -6.71 10.51 6.19
N SER A 255 -6.63 10.60 4.86
CA SER A 255 -6.65 11.86 4.14
C SER A 255 -7.62 11.83 2.96
N SER A 256 -7.84 12.99 2.35
CA SER A 256 -8.49 13.03 1.04
C SER A 256 -7.70 12.21 0.02
N ARG A 257 -8.38 11.78 -1.05
CA ARG A 257 -7.74 11.04 -2.14
C ARG A 257 -6.68 11.88 -2.86
N GLU A 258 -6.91 13.19 -2.98
CA GLU A 258 -5.93 14.14 -3.53
C GLU A 258 -4.69 14.24 -2.64
N SER A 259 -4.87 14.50 -1.34
CA SER A 259 -3.76 14.59 -0.38
C SER A 259 -2.95 13.29 -0.35
N TYR A 260 -3.63 12.14 -0.39
CA TYR A 260 -3.00 10.83 -0.44
C TYR A 260 -2.07 10.68 -1.64
N PHE A 261 -2.52 11.04 -2.85
CA PHE A 261 -1.68 10.93 -4.05
C PHE A 261 -0.54 11.95 -4.07
N GLN A 262 -0.80 13.18 -3.64
CA GLN A 262 0.23 14.22 -3.54
C GLN A 262 1.33 13.82 -2.54
N ALA A 263 0.96 13.24 -1.41
CA ALA A 263 1.87 12.79 -0.37
C ALA A 263 2.68 11.56 -0.80
N THR A 264 2.00 10.52 -1.27
CA THR A 264 2.60 9.19 -1.46
C THR A 264 3.16 8.96 -2.86
N GLN A 265 2.67 9.72 -3.86
CA GLN A 265 2.86 9.42 -5.29
C GLN A 265 2.42 8.00 -5.67
N ALA A 266 1.55 7.37 -4.85
CA ALA A 266 0.99 6.07 -5.16
C ALA A 266 0.15 6.16 -6.44
N ALA A 267 0.07 5.04 -7.16
CA ALA A 267 -0.77 4.98 -8.35
C ALA A 267 -2.24 5.24 -7.98
N GLU A 268 -3.00 5.86 -8.89
CA GLU A 268 -4.38 6.27 -8.59
C GLU A 268 -5.29 5.12 -8.15
N TRP A 269 -4.98 3.88 -8.54
CA TRP A 269 -5.74 2.69 -8.16
C TRP A 269 -5.39 2.14 -6.77
N SER A 270 -4.38 2.69 -6.09
CA SER A 270 -3.96 2.27 -4.75
C SER A 270 -5.08 2.54 -3.74
N GLY A 271 -5.61 1.48 -3.13
CA GLY A 271 -6.62 1.58 -2.08
C GLY A 271 -6.05 1.96 -0.72
N GLY A 272 -4.75 1.72 -0.51
CA GLY A 272 -3.97 2.07 0.67
C GLY A 272 -2.48 1.88 0.37
N LEU A 273 -1.62 2.25 1.33
CA LEU A 273 -0.18 2.03 1.28
C LEU A 273 0.37 1.84 2.70
N TYR A 274 1.20 0.81 2.88
CA TYR A 274 2.04 0.66 4.05
C TYR A 274 3.51 0.99 3.75
N ASP A 275 4.07 2.00 4.43
CA ASP A 275 5.48 2.41 4.32
C ASP A 275 6.25 2.36 5.65
N GLY A 276 5.68 1.68 6.64
CA GLY A 276 5.99 1.88 8.07
C GLY A 276 4.85 2.61 8.77
N ARG A 277 4.08 3.40 8.01
CA ARG A 277 2.77 3.94 8.40
C ARG A 277 1.73 3.45 7.40
N ILE A 278 0.48 3.40 7.83
CA ILE A 278 -0.66 3.07 6.98
C ILE A 278 -1.20 4.38 6.40
N HIS A 279 -1.28 4.51 5.08
CA HIS A 279 -1.91 5.65 4.41
C HIS A 279 -3.19 5.17 3.72
N VAL A 280 -4.32 5.82 3.99
CA VAL A 280 -5.61 5.43 3.40
C VAL A 280 -6.38 6.66 2.89
N PRO A 281 -6.70 6.72 1.59
CA PRO A 281 -7.58 7.74 1.04
C PRO A 281 -9.04 7.46 1.43
N VAL A 282 -9.69 8.42 2.07
CA VAL A 282 -11.10 8.33 2.43
C VAL A 282 -11.95 8.87 1.28
N SER A 283 -12.83 8.02 0.74
CA SER A 283 -13.75 8.36 -0.36
C SER A 283 -15.19 8.57 0.08
N ASP A 284 -15.60 8.02 1.23
CA ASP A 284 -16.91 8.20 1.84
C ASP A 284 -16.72 8.78 3.25
N SER A 285 -17.29 9.96 3.49
CA SER A 285 -17.16 10.69 4.75
C SER A 285 -18.28 10.38 5.76
N ARG A 286 -19.22 9.48 5.43
CA ARG A 286 -20.35 9.15 6.31
C ARG A 286 -20.09 7.96 7.23
N GLN A 287 -19.47 6.90 6.71
CA GLN A 287 -19.24 5.66 7.46
C GLN A 287 -18.03 4.89 6.92
N VAL A 288 -17.48 4.00 7.75
CA VAL A 288 -16.44 3.08 7.32
C VAL A 288 -17.07 1.99 6.45
N SER A 289 -16.79 2.03 5.15
CA SER A 289 -17.30 1.02 4.21
C SER A 289 -16.61 -0.33 4.41
N ALA A 290 -17.23 -1.40 3.90
CA ALA A 290 -16.60 -2.71 3.86
C ALA A 290 -15.29 -2.69 3.04
N GLU A 291 -15.22 -1.86 2.00
CA GLU A 291 -14.00 -1.68 1.19
C GLU A 291 -12.87 -1.05 2.02
N THR A 292 -13.15 0.04 2.75
CA THR A 292 -12.16 0.68 3.63
C THR A 292 -11.68 -0.28 4.71
N ARG A 293 -12.58 -1.06 5.30
CA ARG A 293 -12.21 -2.09 6.28
C ARG A 293 -11.27 -3.15 5.68
N ARG A 294 -11.52 -3.61 4.45
CA ARG A 294 -10.63 -4.55 3.76
C ARG A 294 -9.27 -3.92 3.48
N THR A 295 -9.22 -2.66 3.06
CA THR A 295 -7.96 -1.93 2.91
C THR A 295 -7.18 -1.88 4.22
N PHE A 296 -7.82 -1.50 5.34
CA PHE A 296 -7.16 -1.52 6.65
C PHE A 296 -6.58 -2.88 6.99
N ALA A 297 -7.37 -3.94 6.80
CA ALA A 297 -6.91 -5.29 7.04
C ALA A 297 -5.71 -5.65 6.15
N HIS A 298 -5.72 -5.26 4.88
CA HIS A 298 -4.61 -5.49 3.94
C HIS A 298 -3.32 -4.82 4.44
N GLU A 299 -3.37 -3.52 4.75
CA GLU A 299 -2.19 -2.78 5.21
C GLU A 299 -1.70 -3.23 6.59
N LEU A 300 -2.60 -3.66 7.48
CA LEU A 300 -2.25 -4.22 8.78
C LEU A 300 -1.53 -5.57 8.68
N VAL A 301 -1.82 -6.38 7.65
CA VAL A 301 -1.05 -7.61 7.40
C VAL A 301 0.39 -7.26 7.03
N HIS A 302 0.61 -6.24 6.20
CA HIS A 302 1.97 -5.78 5.89
C HIS A 302 2.72 -5.33 7.14
N ALA A 303 2.06 -4.54 8.00
CA ALA A 303 2.62 -4.11 9.28
C ALA A 303 2.99 -5.32 10.18
N CYS A 304 2.09 -6.28 10.29
CA CYS A 304 2.27 -7.50 11.07
C CYS A 304 3.45 -8.33 10.56
N LEU A 305 3.58 -8.51 9.24
CA LEU A 305 4.67 -9.28 8.64
C LEU A 305 6.03 -8.61 8.85
N HIS A 306 6.10 -7.27 8.76
CA HIS A 306 7.32 -6.50 9.05
C HIS A 306 7.76 -6.62 10.50
N GLU A 307 6.83 -6.68 11.46
CA GLU A 307 7.16 -6.95 12.87
C GLU A 307 7.78 -8.34 13.08
N ILE A 308 7.33 -9.32 12.30
CA ILE A 308 7.75 -10.72 12.48
C ILE A 308 9.11 -10.97 11.81
N GLY A 309 9.33 -10.44 10.61
CA GLY A 309 10.58 -10.70 9.90
C GLY A 309 10.61 -10.18 8.46
N LYS A 310 11.59 -10.68 7.71
CA LYS A 310 11.75 -10.38 6.27
C LYS A 310 11.12 -11.50 5.47
N TRP A 311 10.19 -11.14 4.60
CA TRP A 311 9.44 -12.09 3.78
C TRP A 311 9.52 -11.72 2.31
N PRO A 312 9.36 -12.69 1.38
CA PRO A 312 9.27 -12.37 -0.04
C PRO A 312 7.98 -11.62 -0.35
N ALA A 313 8.01 -10.82 -1.42
CA ALA A 313 6.90 -9.95 -1.81
C ALA A 313 5.59 -10.72 -2.04
N TRP A 314 5.65 -11.91 -2.67
CA TRP A 314 4.45 -12.73 -2.86
C TRP A 314 3.76 -13.12 -1.55
N LEU A 315 4.53 -13.36 -0.48
CA LEU A 315 3.94 -13.73 0.81
C LEU A 315 3.27 -12.53 1.47
N HIS A 316 3.89 -11.36 1.40
CA HIS A 316 3.29 -10.09 1.82
C HIS A 316 1.95 -9.87 1.14
N GLU A 317 1.94 -9.82 -0.20
CA GLU A 317 0.75 -9.53 -0.97
C GLU A 317 -0.31 -10.63 -0.91
N GLY A 318 0.12 -11.90 -0.90
CA GLY A 318 -0.79 -13.05 -0.84
C GLY A 318 -1.52 -13.14 0.50
N LEU A 319 -0.80 -13.00 1.62
CA LEU A 319 -1.42 -12.99 2.94
C LEU A 319 -2.26 -11.72 3.15
N ALA A 320 -1.82 -10.55 2.67
CA ALA A 320 -2.59 -9.32 2.78
C ALA A 320 -3.93 -9.41 2.04
N GLN A 321 -3.95 -10.01 0.84
CA GLN A 321 -5.21 -10.32 0.13
C GLN A 321 -6.07 -11.34 0.91
N LYS A 322 -5.49 -12.48 1.32
CA LYS A 322 -6.25 -13.53 2.02
C LYS A 322 -6.87 -13.03 3.32
N TYR A 323 -6.09 -12.37 4.16
CA TYR A 323 -6.52 -11.93 5.49
C TYR A 323 -7.32 -10.62 5.47
N SER A 324 -7.37 -9.89 4.36
CA SER A 324 -8.36 -8.83 4.13
C SER A 324 -9.70 -9.37 3.60
N GLY A 325 -9.83 -10.69 3.42
CA GLY A 325 -11.07 -11.34 3.02
C GLY A 325 -11.27 -11.44 1.51
N GLN A 326 -10.22 -11.19 0.71
CA GLN A 326 -10.27 -11.44 -0.72
C GLN A 326 -10.23 -12.95 -0.98
N THR A 327 -11.08 -13.40 -1.91
CA THR A 327 -11.12 -14.79 -2.37
C THR A 327 -10.84 -14.85 -3.86
N LEU A 328 -10.17 -15.91 -4.29
CA LEU A 328 -9.92 -16.12 -5.70
C LEU A 328 -11.18 -16.64 -6.40
N ALA A 329 -11.74 -15.85 -7.31
CA ALA A 329 -12.91 -16.26 -8.09
C ALA A 329 -12.61 -17.53 -8.93
N PRO A 330 -13.59 -18.44 -9.14
CA PRO A 330 -13.36 -19.73 -9.78
C PRO A 330 -12.66 -19.65 -11.15
N GLN A 331 -12.98 -18.65 -11.95
CA GLN A 331 -12.36 -18.42 -13.26
C GLN A 331 -10.88 -18.05 -13.18
N TYR A 332 -10.47 -17.28 -12.17
CA TYR A 332 -9.07 -16.92 -11.98
C TYR A 332 -8.28 -18.09 -11.38
N ARG A 333 -8.91 -18.89 -10.51
CA ARG A 333 -8.33 -20.14 -10.02
C ARG A 333 -8.03 -21.10 -11.17
N ALA A 334 -9.02 -21.35 -12.03
CA ALA A 334 -8.85 -22.22 -13.20
C ALA A 334 -7.77 -21.70 -14.16
N ALA A 335 -7.69 -20.38 -14.36
CA ALA A 335 -6.65 -19.78 -15.19
C ALA A 335 -5.23 -19.98 -14.61
N ILE A 336 -5.05 -19.82 -13.30
CA ILE A 336 -3.77 -20.08 -12.62
C ILE A 336 -3.39 -21.56 -12.70
N GLU A 337 -4.34 -22.45 -12.40
CA GLU A 337 -4.12 -23.90 -12.47
C GLU A 337 -3.75 -24.35 -13.89
N ALA A 338 -4.38 -23.75 -14.91
CA ALA A 338 -4.00 -23.98 -16.31
C ALA A 338 -2.58 -23.50 -16.61
N MET A 339 -2.19 -22.29 -16.18
CA MET A 339 -0.83 -21.76 -16.35
C MET A 339 0.23 -22.62 -15.67
N ILE A 340 -0.07 -23.14 -14.48
CA ILE A 340 0.79 -24.08 -13.76
C ILE A 340 0.94 -25.38 -14.57
N LYS A 341 -0.18 -25.97 -15.01
CA LYS A 341 -0.19 -27.22 -15.78
C LYS A 341 0.59 -27.10 -17.10
N THR A 342 0.55 -25.94 -17.75
CA THR A 342 1.29 -25.65 -18.99
C THR A 342 2.72 -25.15 -18.76
N ARG A 343 3.19 -25.09 -17.50
CA ARG A 343 4.52 -24.58 -17.09
C ARG A 343 4.78 -23.13 -17.54
N GLN A 344 3.74 -22.32 -17.54
CA GLN A 344 3.77 -20.89 -17.88
C GLN A 344 3.72 -19.98 -16.64
N ALA A 345 3.41 -20.53 -15.47
CA ALA A 345 3.46 -19.80 -14.21
C ALA A 345 4.92 -19.59 -13.77
N PRO A 346 5.31 -18.38 -13.32
CA PRO A 346 6.63 -18.14 -12.75
C PRO A 346 6.75 -18.76 -11.36
N LYS A 347 8.00 -18.97 -10.91
CA LYS A 347 8.28 -19.37 -9.53
C LYS A 347 7.87 -18.29 -8.53
N LEU A 348 7.49 -18.67 -7.32
CA LEU A 348 7.12 -17.72 -6.27
C LEU A 348 8.29 -16.83 -5.88
N SER A 349 9.49 -17.40 -5.82
CA SER A 349 10.74 -16.65 -5.58
C SER A 349 11.02 -15.56 -6.62
N GLN A 350 10.42 -15.65 -7.82
CA GLN A 350 10.55 -14.65 -8.89
C GLN A 350 9.46 -13.57 -8.82
N LEU A 351 8.42 -13.78 -8.01
CA LEU A 351 7.37 -12.81 -7.73
C LEU A 351 7.91 -11.75 -6.75
N GLY A 352 8.65 -10.77 -7.29
CA GLY A 352 9.10 -9.59 -6.55
C GLY A 352 10.26 -8.84 -7.17
N GLN A 353 11.11 -9.50 -7.97
CA GLN A 353 12.31 -8.85 -8.53
C GLN A 353 12.04 -7.95 -9.74
N ASN A 354 10.86 -8.02 -10.37
CA ASN A 354 10.57 -7.34 -11.64
C ASN A 354 9.15 -6.73 -11.74
N TRP A 355 8.42 -6.60 -10.63
CA TRP A 355 7.01 -6.15 -10.67
C TRP A 355 6.85 -4.73 -11.26
N SER A 356 7.84 -3.86 -11.06
CA SER A 356 7.89 -2.49 -11.62
C SER A 356 8.17 -2.42 -13.13
N ARG A 357 8.61 -3.53 -13.76
CA ARG A 357 8.90 -3.61 -15.21
C ARG A 357 7.88 -4.46 -15.98
N MET A 358 6.84 -4.93 -15.30
CA MET A 358 5.86 -5.86 -15.85
C MET A 358 4.62 -5.12 -16.37
N SER A 359 4.10 -5.56 -17.52
CA SER A 359 2.81 -5.08 -18.02
C SER A 359 1.69 -5.38 -17.01
N THR A 360 0.60 -4.62 -17.04
CA THR A 360 -0.57 -4.80 -16.15
C THR A 360 -1.11 -6.22 -16.05
N GLN A 361 -1.07 -6.96 -17.16
CA GLN A 361 -1.57 -8.33 -17.21
C GLN A 361 -0.68 -9.24 -16.36
N ASN A 362 0.63 -8.99 -16.41
CA ASN A 362 1.63 -9.71 -15.63
C ASN A 362 1.58 -9.32 -14.14
N ALA A 363 1.39 -8.04 -13.81
CA ALA A 363 1.21 -7.60 -12.42
C ALA A 363 -0.05 -8.23 -11.79
N ARG A 364 -1.18 -8.21 -12.51
CA ARG A 364 -2.41 -8.86 -12.04
C ARG A 364 -2.24 -10.36 -11.86
N ALA A 365 -1.59 -11.03 -12.82
CA ALA A 365 -1.28 -12.45 -12.70
C ALA A 365 -0.40 -12.75 -11.47
N ALA A 366 0.56 -11.88 -11.15
CA ALA A 366 1.40 -11.99 -9.97
C ALA A 366 0.60 -11.85 -8.66
N TYR A 367 -0.30 -10.87 -8.55
CA TYR A 367 -1.18 -10.72 -7.39
C TYR A 367 -2.12 -11.92 -7.21
N LEU A 368 -2.72 -12.41 -8.30
CA LEU A 368 -3.61 -13.58 -8.27
C LEU A 368 -2.83 -14.86 -7.91
N LEU A 369 -1.62 -15.04 -8.45
CA LEU A 369 -0.76 -16.17 -8.12
C LEU A 369 -0.29 -16.10 -6.66
N ALA A 370 0.04 -14.91 -6.15
CA ALA A 370 0.37 -14.68 -4.74
C ALA A 370 -0.80 -15.05 -3.81
N LEU A 371 -2.03 -14.62 -4.14
CA LEU A 371 -3.22 -15.01 -3.39
C LEU A 371 -3.46 -16.53 -3.44
N TYR A 372 -3.36 -17.14 -4.63
CA TYR A 372 -3.48 -18.59 -4.80
C TYR A 372 -2.46 -19.36 -3.94
N ALA A 373 -1.20 -18.95 -3.98
CA ALA A 373 -0.13 -19.55 -3.20
C ALA A 373 -0.32 -19.35 -1.69
N ALA A 374 -0.77 -18.18 -1.25
CA ALA A 374 -1.09 -17.92 0.15
C ALA A 374 -2.30 -18.73 0.64
N GLU A 375 -3.32 -18.90 -0.20
CA GLU A 375 -4.45 -19.79 0.10
C GLU A 375 -3.96 -21.21 0.33
N LYS A 376 -3.17 -21.75 -0.60
CA LYS A 376 -2.59 -23.09 -0.55
C LYS A 376 -1.65 -23.28 0.63
N LEU A 377 -0.80 -22.30 0.92
CA LEU A 377 0.07 -22.35 2.10
C LEU A 377 -0.74 -22.45 3.39
N VAL A 378 -1.80 -21.65 3.54
CA VAL A 378 -2.64 -21.72 4.75
C VAL A 378 -3.42 -23.04 4.82
N GLU A 379 -3.86 -23.58 3.69
CA GLU A 379 -4.47 -24.93 3.62
C GLU A 379 -3.48 -26.01 4.07
N GLU A 380 -2.25 -26.03 3.53
CA GLU A 380 -1.20 -26.99 3.90
C GLU A 380 -0.81 -26.90 5.37
N LYS A 381 -0.85 -25.69 5.94
CA LYS A 381 -0.49 -25.44 7.34
C LYS A 381 -1.70 -25.40 8.27
N ALA A 382 -2.88 -25.86 7.85
CA ALA A 382 -4.10 -25.80 8.67
C ALA A 382 -3.92 -26.47 10.06
N ASN A 383 -3.23 -27.60 10.13
CA ASN A 383 -3.00 -28.34 11.38
C ASN A 383 -1.98 -27.68 12.31
N THR A 384 -1.02 -26.93 11.76
CA THR A 384 0.04 -26.28 12.53
C THR A 384 -0.19 -24.78 12.74
N GLY A 385 -1.06 -24.16 11.93
CA GLY A 385 -1.25 -22.72 11.84
C GLY A 385 -0.12 -22.01 11.08
N ILE A 386 -0.49 -20.98 10.31
CA ILE A 386 0.49 -20.16 9.56
C ILE A 386 1.46 -19.40 10.49
N GLY A 387 1.02 -19.03 11.70
CA GLY A 387 1.86 -18.36 12.69
C GLY A 387 3.09 -19.17 13.10
N ASN A 388 3.08 -20.50 12.97
CA ASN A 388 4.27 -21.33 13.20
C ASN A 388 5.32 -21.18 12.10
N VAL A 389 4.89 -21.02 10.85
CA VAL A 389 5.79 -20.67 9.74
C VAL A 389 6.36 -19.28 9.96
N LEU A 390 5.49 -18.33 10.29
CA LEU A 390 5.88 -16.93 10.45
C LEU A 390 6.85 -16.72 11.63
N ARG A 391 6.72 -17.46 12.72
CA ARG A 391 7.67 -17.40 13.85
C ARG A 391 9.08 -17.90 13.51
N ASN A 392 9.28 -18.58 12.39
CA ASN A 392 10.56 -19.17 11.99
C ASN A 392 10.99 -18.68 10.59
N PRO A 393 11.29 -17.38 10.41
CA PRO A 393 11.61 -16.81 9.09
C PRO A 393 12.83 -17.45 8.42
N LEU A 394 13.79 -17.96 9.21
CA LEU A 394 14.98 -18.64 8.67
C LEU A 394 14.65 -19.98 7.97
N ASP A 395 13.57 -20.64 8.36
CA ASP A 395 13.14 -21.90 7.76
C ASP A 395 12.24 -21.69 6.53
N PHE A 396 11.80 -20.45 6.29
CA PHE A 396 10.85 -20.14 5.23
C PHE A 396 11.29 -20.55 3.82
N PRO A 397 12.57 -20.41 3.41
CA PRO A 397 13.00 -20.86 2.09
C PRO A 397 12.72 -22.36 1.84
N ARG A 398 12.77 -23.20 2.88
CA ARG A 398 12.40 -24.61 2.78
C ARG A 398 10.90 -24.80 2.58
N VAL A 399 10.09 -24.02 3.31
CA VAL A 399 8.63 -24.02 3.20
C VAL A 399 8.18 -23.53 1.83
N GLU A 400 8.78 -22.46 1.32
CA GLU A 400 8.53 -21.94 -0.02
C GLU A 400 8.86 -22.97 -1.09
N ALA A 401 10.03 -23.61 -1.02
CA ALA A 401 10.41 -24.64 -1.98
C ALA A 401 9.48 -25.87 -1.93
N GLU A 402 8.96 -26.23 -0.76
CA GLU A 402 7.96 -27.30 -0.61
C GLU A 402 6.62 -26.92 -1.25
N LEU A 403 6.16 -25.69 -1.00
CA LEU A 403 4.96 -25.16 -1.64
C LEU A 403 5.11 -25.11 -3.17
N GLU A 404 6.22 -24.59 -3.70
CA GLU A 404 6.48 -24.55 -5.15
C GLU A 404 6.40 -25.96 -5.77
N ARG A 405 6.98 -26.97 -5.11
CA ARG A 405 6.88 -28.38 -5.56
C ARG A 405 5.45 -28.91 -5.54
N ASN A 406 4.69 -28.62 -4.48
CA ASN A 406 3.30 -29.08 -4.35
C ASN A 406 2.39 -28.40 -5.37
N LEU A 407 2.68 -27.14 -5.72
CA LEU A 407 1.97 -26.40 -6.76
C LEU A 407 2.41 -26.79 -8.17
N GLY A 408 3.61 -27.35 -8.36
CA GLY A 408 4.15 -27.68 -9.67
C GLY A 408 4.80 -26.49 -10.41
N LEU A 409 5.43 -25.58 -9.65
CA LEU A 409 6.12 -24.38 -10.14
C LEU A 409 7.63 -24.58 -10.41
#